data_AF-A0A3N5PYR4-F1
#
_entry.id   AF-A0A3N5PYR4-F1
#
_cell.length_a   1.000
_cell.length_b   1.000
_cell.length_c   1.000
_cell.angle_alpha   90.00
_cell.angle_beta   90.00
_cell.angle_gamma   90.00
#
_symmetry.space_group_name_H-M   'P 1'
#
loop_
_entity.id
_entity.type
_entity.pdbx_description
1 polymer ?
#
loop_
_entity_poly.entity_id
_entity_poly.type
_entity_poly.pdbx_seq_one_letter_code
_entity_poly.pdbx_strand_id
1 'polypeptide(L)'
;MNNAAIALLCLCTLVSCSKPKDAIHPEERSITQSVYASGVVVSKDQYQVYATTSGILERVLVSEGDSVSAGQVIAIVSNQVATLTRENATIASDYASIRNNEEKLDELR
;
A
#
# COMPACT_ATOMS: atom_id res chain seq x y z
N MET A 1 -79.93 -35.66 -39.09
CA MET A 1 -78.86 -35.89 -38.10
C MET A 1 -78.84 -34.68 -37.17
N ASN A 2 -78.89 -34.95 -35.88
CA ASN A 2 -79.70 -34.23 -34.87
C ASN A 2 -79.25 -32.78 -34.57
N ASN A 3 -80.12 -31.76 -34.72
CA ASN A 3 -79.85 -30.36 -34.31
C ASN A 3 -79.44 -30.26 -32.82
N ALA A 4 -79.94 -31.16 -31.98
CA ALA A 4 -79.55 -31.25 -30.58
C ALA A 4 -78.06 -31.65 -30.41
N ALA A 5 -77.50 -32.46 -31.31
CA ALA A 5 -76.09 -32.86 -31.26
C ALA A 5 -75.15 -31.72 -31.66
N ILE A 6 -75.55 -30.88 -32.61
CA ILE A 6 -74.79 -29.69 -33.02
C ILE A 6 -74.82 -28.65 -31.89
N ALA A 7 -75.98 -28.44 -31.25
CA ALA A 7 -76.10 -27.56 -30.10
C ALA A 7 -75.26 -28.04 -28.90
N LEU A 8 -75.24 -29.35 -28.65
CA LEU A 8 -74.44 -29.95 -27.57
C LEU A 8 -72.92 -29.82 -27.84
N LEU A 9 -72.48 -30.01 -29.08
CA LEU A 9 -71.09 -29.81 -29.49
C LEU A 9 -70.65 -28.35 -29.37
N CYS A 10 -71.53 -27.41 -29.74
CA CYS A 10 -71.29 -25.97 -29.58
C CYS A 10 -71.27 -25.54 -28.10
N LEU A 11 -72.05 -26.21 -27.24
CA LEU A 11 -72.04 -25.96 -25.80
C LEU A 11 -70.75 -26.50 -25.14
N CYS A 12 -70.20 -27.61 -25.63
CA CYS A 12 -68.95 -28.19 -25.11
C CYS A 12 -67.71 -27.33 -25.42
N THR A 13 -67.68 -26.55 -26.50
CA THR A 13 -66.54 -25.69 -26.84
C THR A 13 -66.45 -24.43 -25.96
N LEU A 14 -67.56 -24.02 -25.33
CA LEU A 14 -67.60 -22.84 -24.45
C LEU A 14 -67.03 -23.12 -23.04
N VAL A 15 -66.91 -24.38 -22.62
CA VAL A 15 -66.45 -24.77 -21.27
C VAL A 15 -64.92 -24.97 -21.20
N SER A 16 -64.22 -24.90 -22.34
CA SER A 16 -62.77 -25.22 -22.39
C SER A 16 -61.84 -24.06 -21.98
N CYS A 17 -62.35 -22.82 -21.88
CA CYS A 17 -61.53 -21.63 -21.69
C CYS A 17 -61.62 -21.02 -20.29
N SER A 18 -61.22 -21.78 -19.27
CA SER A 18 -61.16 -21.25 -17.90
C SER A 18 -60.10 -21.95 -17.04
N LYS A 19 -58.86 -22.01 -17.52
CA LYS A 19 -57.71 -22.23 -16.63
C LYS A 19 -57.14 -20.86 -16.25
N PRO A 20 -57.23 -20.42 -14.99
CA PRO A 20 -56.46 -19.26 -14.57
C PRO A 20 -54.99 -19.60 -14.80
N LYS A 21 -54.34 -18.84 -15.69
CA LYS A 21 -52.88 -18.89 -15.80
C LYS A 21 -52.37 -18.18 -14.57
N ASP A 22 -51.57 -18.88 -13.75
CA ASP A 22 -50.89 -18.24 -12.63
C ASP A 22 -50.09 -17.05 -13.18
N ALA A 23 -50.59 -15.84 -12.92
CA ALA A 23 -50.00 -14.59 -13.37
C ALA A 23 -49.25 -14.00 -12.20
N ILE A 24 -47.94 -13.80 -12.35
CA ILE A 24 -47.11 -13.14 -11.36
C ILE A 24 -47.16 -11.64 -11.65
N HIS A 25 -47.50 -10.85 -10.64
CA HIS A 25 -47.48 -9.39 -10.70
C HIS A 25 -46.24 -8.85 -9.97
N PRO A 26 -45.59 -7.81 -10.52
CA PRO A 26 -44.49 -7.17 -9.83
C PRO A 26 -45.00 -6.44 -8.57
N GLU A 27 -44.26 -6.57 -7.48
CA GLU A 27 -44.48 -5.82 -6.24
C GLU A 27 -43.27 -4.94 -5.96
N GLU A 28 -43.52 -3.68 -5.57
CA GLU A 28 -42.45 -2.80 -5.08
C GLU A 28 -42.06 -3.19 -3.66
N ARG A 29 -40.77 -3.47 -3.46
CA ARG A 29 -40.20 -3.79 -2.14
C ARG A 29 -38.89 -3.06 -1.95
N SER A 30 -38.56 -2.73 -0.71
CA SER A 30 -37.26 -2.14 -0.37
C SER A 30 -36.14 -3.17 -0.59
N ILE A 31 -35.10 -2.76 -1.33
CA ILE A 31 -33.91 -3.57 -1.57
C ILE A 31 -32.73 -2.91 -0.85
N THR A 32 -32.10 -3.63 0.08
CA THR A 32 -30.84 -3.21 0.67
C THR A 32 -29.69 -3.74 -0.17
N GLN A 33 -28.85 -2.85 -0.68
CA GLN A 33 -27.62 -3.22 -1.39
C GLN A 33 -26.42 -2.99 -0.47
N SER A 34 -25.62 -4.04 -0.28
CA SER A 34 -24.32 -3.95 0.40
C SER A 34 -23.23 -4.05 -0.65
N VAL A 35 -22.34 -3.05 -0.69
CA VAL A 35 -21.16 -3.06 -1.56
C VAL A 35 -19.97 -3.54 -0.74
N TYR A 36 -19.33 -4.63 -1.17
CA TYR A 36 -18.11 -5.14 -0.56
C TYR A 36 -16.91 -4.58 -1.32
N ALA A 37 -16.05 -3.85 -0.62
CA ALA A 37 -14.78 -3.36 -1.13
C ALA A 37 -13.64 -4.09 -0.42
N SER A 38 -12.63 -4.51 -1.19
CA SER A 38 -11.38 -5.00 -0.65
C SER A 38 -10.38 -3.86 -0.50
N GLY A 39 -9.53 -3.95 0.50
CA GLY A 39 -8.49 -2.96 0.77
C GLY A 39 -7.44 -3.54 1.70
N VAL A 40 -6.33 -2.83 1.83
CA VAL A 40 -5.23 -3.18 2.74
C VAL A 40 -5.16 -2.14 3.85
N VAL A 41 -5.00 -2.60 5.09
CA VAL A 41 -4.79 -1.71 6.24
C VAL A 41 -3.30 -1.38 6.34
N VAL A 42 -3.00 -0.09 6.42
CA VAL A 42 -1.64 0.44 6.61
C VAL A 42 -1.64 1.46 7.74
N SER A 43 -0.51 1.59 8.43
CA SER A 43 -0.37 2.61 9.48
C SER A 43 -0.28 4.00 8.85
N LYS A 44 -0.94 4.99 9.46
CA LYS A 44 -0.99 6.39 8.97
C LYS A 44 0.41 6.95 8.68
N ASP A 45 1.36 6.67 9.56
CA ASP A 45 2.74 7.16 9.51
C ASP A 45 3.73 5.99 9.36
N GLN A 46 3.37 4.97 8.57
CA GLN A 46 4.27 3.85 8.29
C GLN A 46 5.55 4.34 7.60
N TYR A 47 6.69 4.16 8.27
CA TYR A 47 7.99 4.52 7.73
C TYR A 47 8.89 3.29 7.65
N GLN A 48 9.48 3.06 6.48
CA GLN A 48 10.50 2.04 6.28
C GLN A 48 11.87 2.72 6.25
N VAL A 49 12.75 2.30 7.16
CA VAL A 49 14.10 2.85 7.27
C VAL A 49 15.00 2.25 6.21
N TYR A 50 15.81 3.09 5.57
CA TYR A 50 16.88 2.70 4.67
C TYR A 50 18.18 3.36 5.09
N ALA A 51 19.31 2.69 4.86
CA ALA A 51 20.61 3.30 5.05
C ALA A 51 20.81 4.45 4.05
N THR A 52 21.22 5.62 4.55
CA THR A 52 21.46 6.82 3.71
C THR A 52 22.78 6.75 2.94
N THR A 53 23.69 5.87 3.36
CA THR A 53 25.01 5.67 2.75
C THR A 53 25.29 4.18 2.60
N SER A 54 26.11 3.83 1.63
CA SER A 54 26.63 2.47 1.49
C SER A 54 27.63 2.18 2.62
N GLY A 55 27.61 0.96 3.14
CA GLY A 55 28.52 0.52 4.20
C GLY A 55 28.14 -0.86 4.73
N ILE A 56 28.90 -1.32 5.72
CA ILE A 56 28.65 -2.60 6.41
C ILE A 56 27.84 -2.30 7.67
N LEU A 57 26.72 -3.02 7.85
CA LEU A 57 25.96 -2.97 9.10
C LEU A 57 26.83 -3.53 10.23
N GLU A 58 27.26 -2.67 11.13
CA GLU A 58 28.18 -3.01 12.21
C GLU A 58 27.40 -3.52 13.42
N ARG A 59 26.34 -2.80 13.82
CA ARG A 59 25.48 -3.16 14.95
C ARG A 59 24.05 -2.70 14.74
N VAL A 60 23.11 -3.46 15.30
CA VAL A 60 21.71 -3.07 15.49
C VAL A 60 21.53 -2.78 16.98
N LEU A 61 20.90 -1.65 17.32
CA LEU A 61 20.77 -1.15 18.69
C LEU A 61 19.36 -1.35 19.27
N VAL A 62 18.44 -1.91 18.50
CA VAL A 62 17.04 -2.17 18.86
C VAL A 62 16.65 -3.60 18.51
N SER A 63 15.60 -4.09 19.14
CA SER A 63 15.01 -5.41 18.89
C SER A 63 13.64 -5.29 18.25
N GLU A 64 13.16 -6.39 17.66
CA GLU A 64 11.81 -6.46 17.13
C GLU A 64 10.77 -6.25 18.24
N GLY A 65 9.78 -5.41 17.98
CA GLY A 65 8.74 -5.04 18.95
C GLY A 65 9.07 -3.83 19.81
N ASP A 66 10.29 -3.29 19.74
CA ASP A 66 10.67 -2.10 20.51
C ASP A 66 9.92 -0.85 20.01
N SER A 67 9.55 0.02 20.96
CA SER A 67 9.08 1.36 20.64
C SER A 67 10.27 2.30 20.47
N VAL A 68 10.33 2.98 19.32
CA VAL A 68 11.41 3.92 18.98
C VAL A 68 10.88 5.35 18.88
N SER A 69 11.71 6.32 19.24
CA SER A 69 11.39 7.75 19.12
C SER A 69 12.15 8.41 17.96
N ALA A 70 11.61 9.51 17.44
CA ALA A 70 12.30 10.29 16.42
C ALA A 70 13.69 10.76 16.90
N GLY A 71 14.72 10.54 16.07
CA GLY A 71 16.12 10.84 16.41
C GLY A 71 16.85 9.74 17.19
N GLN A 72 16.16 8.67 17.59
CA GLN A 72 16.81 7.53 18.22
C GLN A 72 17.69 6.77 17.22
N VAL A 73 18.93 6.47 17.63
CA VAL A 73 19.84 5.65 16.83
C VAL A 73 19.41 4.19 16.93
N ILE A 74 19.11 3.57 15.80
CA ILE A 74 18.63 2.18 15.74
C ILE A 74 19.65 1.21 15.14
N ALA A 75 20.63 1.69 14.38
CA ALA A 75 21.67 0.90 13.77
C ALA A 75 22.93 1.74 13.52
N ILE A 76 24.08 1.08 13.46
CA ILE A 76 25.38 1.67 13.14
C ILE A 76 25.87 1.02 11.85
N VAL A 77 26.15 1.86 10.86
CA VAL A 77 26.70 1.46 9.56
C VAL A 77 28.12 2.02 9.46
N SER A 78 29.08 1.13 9.22
CA SER A 78 30.49 1.48 9.08
C SER A 78 30.87 1.62 7.60
N ASN A 79 31.63 2.67 7.27
CA ASN A 79 32.20 2.86 5.94
C ASN A 79 33.63 3.40 6.06
N GLN A 80 34.61 2.49 5.99
CA GLN A 80 36.03 2.85 6.11
C GLN A 80 36.49 3.80 4.99
N VAL A 81 35.96 3.65 3.76
CA VAL A 81 36.33 4.52 2.63
C VAL A 81 35.89 5.96 2.89
N ALA A 82 34.68 6.15 3.42
CA ALA A 82 34.18 7.47 3.77
C ALA A 82 35.02 8.11 4.90
N THR A 83 35.41 7.33 5.91
CA THR A 83 36.29 7.79 6.99
C THR A 83 37.65 8.23 6.46
N LEU A 84 38.34 7.37 5.69
CA LEU A 84 39.65 7.68 5.13
C LEU A 84 39.62 8.89 4.19
N THR A 85 38.54 9.02 3.41
CA THR A 85 38.36 10.17 2.51
C THR A 85 38.21 11.47 3.29
N ARG A 86 37.44 11.45 4.39
CA ARG A 86 37.30 12.60 5.29
C ARG A 86 38.62 12.97 5.95
N GLU A 87 39.39 11.99 6.40
CA GLU A 87 40.72 12.22 7.00
C GLU A 87 41.67 12.85 5.98
N ASN A 88 41.75 12.30 4.77
CA ASN A 88 42.55 12.86 3.69
C ASN A 88 42.14 14.30 3.34
N ALA A 89 40.84 14.59 3.29
CA ALA A 89 40.34 15.94 3.03
C ALA A 89 40.69 16.92 4.16
N THR A 90 40.67 16.45 5.41
CA THR A 90 41.08 17.25 6.58
C THR A 90 42.56 17.58 6.51
N ILE A 91 43.41 16.57 6.27
CA ILE A 91 44.86 16.75 6.10
C ILE A 91 45.16 17.72 4.96
N ALA A 92 44.50 17.57 3.81
CA ALA A 92 44.68 18.47 2.67
C ALA A 92 44.27 19.91 2.99
N SER A 93 43.17 20.10 3.73
CA SER A 93 42.73 21.42 4.20
C SER A 93 43.74 22.05 5.17
N ASP A 94 44.30 21.25 6.08
CA ASP A 94 45.29 21.72 7.05
C ASP A 94 46.58 22.18 6.36
N TYR A 95 47.06 21.45 5.34
CA TYR A 95 48.20 21.87 4.51
C TYR A 95 47.90 23.09 3.63
N ALA A 96 46.65 23.27 3.20
CA ALA A 96 46.25 24.45 2.43
C ALA A 96 46.08 25.69 3.32
N SER A 97 45.96 25.53 4.64
CA SER A 97 45.85 26.65 5.57
C SER A 97 47.13 27.49 5.60
N ILE A 98 47.00 28.82 5.63
CA ILE A 98 48.13 29.76 5.58
C ILE A 98 49.11 29.52 6.74
N ARG A 99 48.60 29.20 7.94
CA ARG A 99 49.40 28.92 9.15
C ARG A 99 50.45 27.82 8.95
N ASN A 100 50.10 26.72 8.29
CA ASN A 100 51.03 25.61 8.05
C ASN A 100 52.07 25.92 6.97
N ASN A 101 51.77 26.89 6.09
CA ASN A 101 52.70 27.33 5.05
C ASN A 101 53.65 28.42 5.57
N GLU A 102 53.22 29.25 6.53
CA GLU A 102 54.06 30.24 7.22
C GLU A 102 55.23 29.57 7.97
N GLU A 103 54.99 28.49 8.72
CA GLU A 103 56.06 27.75 9.43
C GLU A 103 57.12 27.20 8.46
N LYS A 104 56.70 26.67 7.30
CA LYS A 104 57.63 26.20 6.25
C LYS A 104 58.39 27.35 5.57
N LEU A 105 57.78 28.53 5.46
CA LEU A 105 58.43 29.70 4.88
C LEU A 105 59.45 30.32 5.85
N ASP A 106 59.21 30.23 7.15
CA ASP A 106 60.14 30.68 8.18
C ASP A 106 61.32 29.70 8.38
N GLU A 107 61.14 28.39 8.18
CA GLU A 107 62.25 27.41 8.13
C GLU A 107 63.23 27.65 6.97
N LEU A 108 62.80 28.35 5.92
CA LEU A 108 63.61 28.61 4.72
C LEU A 108 64.36 29.97 4.77
N ARG A 109 64.25 30.72 5.86
CA ARG A 109 64.99 31.97 6.11
C ARG A 109 66.28 31.74 6.87
#